data_AF-A0A6I9PT47-F1
#
_entry.id   AF-A0A6I9PT47-F1
#
_cell.length_a   1.000
_cell.length_b   1.000
_cell.length_c   1.000
_cell.angle_alpha   90.00
_cell.angle_beta   90.00
_cell.angle_gamma   90.00
#
_symmetry.space_group_name_H-M   'P 1'
#
loop_
_entity.id
_entity.type
_entity.pdbx_description
1 polymer ?
#
loop_
_entity_poly.entity_id
_entity_poly.type
_entity_poly.pdbx_seq_one_letter_code
_entity_poly.pdbx_strand_id
1 'polypeptide(L)'
;MFLSSDLAQHYLMKANITAIRRVRKTDNNRIARACGARIANRTDELREEDIGTGAGLFEVKKIGDEYFTFVTECKDPKACTILLRGASKEILAEVERNLQDAMQVCRNVLLEPALLPGGGAVEMAVSKRLMERSRSLTGVDQWPYRAVAHALEVIPRTLIQNCGASTIRVLTSLRAKHTQPDSVNWGVDGETGCLSDMMELGIWEPLAVKAQVYKTAVETAILLLRIDDIVSGHKKKDKDGQTGGQGAE
;
A
#
# COMPACT_ATOMS: atom_id res chain seq x y z
N MET A 1 5.78 40.61 1.60
CA MET A 1 5.64 41.90 2.30
C MET A 1 4.31 42.49 1.86
N PHE A 2 3.47 42.92 2.83
CA PHE A 2 2.25 43.75 2.72
C PHE A 2 1.03 43.25 1.91
N LEU A 3 0.10 42.54 2.58
CA LEU A 3 -1.38 42.67 2.48
C LEU A 3 -2.12 41.60 3.34
N SER A 4 -1.75 41.45 4.61
CA SER A 4 -2.59 40.77 5.62
C SER A 4 -2.53 41.59 6.91
N SER A 5 -3.09 42.79 6.82
CA SER A 5 -3.02 43.85 7.84
C SER A 5 -3.74 43.43 9.12
N ASP A 6 -3.20 43.79 10.29
CA ASP A 6 -3.89 43.67 11.58
C ASP A 6 -5.29 44.31 11.54
N LEU A 7 -5.49 45.27 10.63
CA LEU A 7 -6.80 45.84 10.32
C LEU A 7 -7.82 44.80 9.86
N ALA A 8 -7.45 43.89 8.96
CA ALA A 8 -8.34 42.83 8.48
C ALA A 8 -8.67 41.83 9.60
N GLN A 9 -7.68 41.48 10.43
CA GLN A 9 -7.91 40.64 11.61
C GLN A 9 -8.85 41.33 12.59
N HIS A 10 -8.69 42.62 12.81
CA HIS A 10 -9.56 43.41 13.68
C HIS A 10 -11.01 43.48 13.16
N TYR A 11 -11.23 43.65 11.85
CA TYR A 11 -12.58 43.58 11.27
C TYR A 11 -13.20 42.18 11.37
N LEU A 12 -12.42 41.12 11.13
CA LEU A 12 -12.88 39.73 11.28
C LEU A 12 -13.21 39.41 12.74
N MET A 13 -12.39 39.89 13.69
CA MET A 13 -12.63 39.73 15.12
C MET A 13 -13.93 40.41 15.57
N LYS A 14 -14.23 41.62 15.05
CA LYS A 14 -15.52 42.28 15.30
C LYS A 14 -16.72 41.48 14.79
N ALA A 15 -16.54 40.72 13.71
CA ALA A 15 -17.56 39.82 13.16
C ALA A 15 -17.53 38.41 13.79
N ASN A 16 -16.67 38.17 14.79
CA ASN A 16 -16.43 36.86 15.40
C ASN A 16 -15.99 35.76 14.40
N ILE A 17 -15.21 36.14 13.38
CA ILE A 17 -14.68 35.24 12.35
C ILE A 17 -13.20 35.00 12.62
N THR A 18 -12.79 33.72 12.67
CA THR A 18 -11.37 33.34 12.75
C THR A 18 -10.84 32.97 11.37
N ALA A 19 -9.63 33.42 11.03
CA ALA A 19 -8.98 33.12 9.76
C ALA A 19 -7.63 32.44 9.95
N ILE A 20 -7.36 31.40 9.16
CA ILE A 20 -6.06 30.73 9.10
C ILE A 20 -5.32 31.20 7.84
N ARG A 21 -4.06 31.59 7.99
CA ARG A 21 -3.21 32.04 6.88
C ARG A 21 -2.28 30.93 6.38
N ARG A 22 -1.95 30.98 5.08
CA ARG A 22 -0.95 30.09 4.44
C ARG A 22 -1.23 28.60 4.63
N VAL A 23 -2.51 28.21 4.59
CA VAL A 23 -2.94 26.82 4.64
C VAL A 23 -2.47 26.09 3.38
N ARG A 24 -1.98 24.85 3.52
CA ARG A 24 -1.62 24.02 2.37
C ARG A 24 -2.87 23.65 1.57
N LYS A 25 -2.73 23.49 0.25
CA LYS A 25 -3.86 23.11 -0.62
C LYS A 25 -4.52 21.79 -0.19
N THR A 26 -3.73 20.82 0.27
CA THR A 26 -4.21 19.53 0.79
C THR A 26 -5.10 19.71 2.02
N ASP A 27 -4.71 20.60 2.93
CA ASP A 27 -5.46 20.86 4.16
C ASP A 27 -6.74 21.65 3.86
N ASN A 28 -6.67 22.61 2.92
CA ASN A 28 -7.86 23.33 2.46
C ASN A 28 -8.93 22.38 1.89
N ASN A 29 -8.51 21.41 1.07
CA ASN A 29 -9.41 20.38 0.54
C ASN A 29 -9.97 19.46 1.64
N ARG A 30 -9.19 19.15 2.68
CA ARG A 30 -9.64 18.32 3.82
C ARG A 30 -10.62 19.07 4.70
N ILE A 31 -10.37 20.34 5.02
CA ILE A 31 -11.28 21.20 5.79
C ILE A 31 -12.60 21.35 5.04
N ALA A 32 -12.56 21.64 3.75
CA ALA A 32 -13.76 21.71 2.90
C ALA A 32 -14.59 20.42 2.98
N ARG A 33 -13.94 19.24 2.88
CA ARG A 33 -14.60 17.93 2.97
C ARG A 33 -15.12 17.60 4.38
N ALA A 34 -14.44 18.04 5.44
CA ALA A 34 -14.85 17.79 6.82
C ALA A 34 -16.05 18.68 7.23
N CYS A 35 -16.03 19.96 6.82
CA CYS A 35 -17.06 20.92 7.19
C CYS A 35 -18.23 21.01 6.20
N GLY A 36 -18.09 20.42 5.01
CA GLY A 36 -19.06 20.57 3.91
C GLY A 36 -18.99 21.92 3.20
N ALA A 37 -17.90 22.66 3.35
CA ALA A 37 -17.72 23.97 2.70
C ALA A 37 -17.24 23.82 1.24
N ARG A 38 -17.53 24.82 0.41
CA ARG A 38 -17.00 24.91 -0.96
C ARG A 38 -15.87 25.93 -1.04
N ILE A 39 -14.77 25.57 -1.70
CA ILE A 39 -13.64 26.46 -1.91
C ILE A 39 -14.01 27.47 -3.00
N ALA A 40 -14.08 28.75 -2.65
CA ALA A 40 -14.28 29.86 -3.57
C ALA A 40 -12.98 30.67 -3.74
N ASN A 41 -12.74 31.15 -4.96
CA ASN A 41 -11.57 31.97 -5.28
C ASN A 41 -11.89 33.47 -5.31
N ARG A 42 -13.16 33.84 -5.51
CA ARG A 42 -13.64 35.22 -5.57
C ARG A 42 -14.69 35.44 -4.48
N THR A 43 -14.59 36.57 -3.80
CA THR A 43 -15.51 36.95 -2.72
C THR A 43 -16.90 37.30 -3.25
N ASP A 44 -16.99 37.84 -4.46
CA ASP A 44 -18.25 38.28 -5.07
C ASP A 44 -19.18 37.12 -5.48
N GLU A 45 -18.62 35.91 -5.58
CA GLU A 45 -19.33 34.69 -6.01
C GLU A 45 -19.78 33.82 -4.83
N LEU A 46 -19.47 34.24 -3.59
CA LEU A 46 -19.83 33.50 -2.37
C LEU A 46 -21.35 33.50 -2.17
N ARG A 47 -21.90 32.31 -1.99
CA ARG A 47 -23.30 32.09 -1.66
C ARG A 47 -23.42 31.41 -0.30
N GLU A 48 -24.61 31.43 0.29
CA GLU A 48 -24.89 30.75 1.56
C GLU A 48 -24.65 29.23 1.45
N GLU A 49 -24.86 28.65 0.26
CA GLU A 49 -24.57 27.23 -0.02
C GLU A 49 -23.08 26.87 0.05
N ASP A 50 -22.18 27.84 -0.04
CA ASP A 50 -20.74 27.60 0.03
C ASP A 50 -20.22 27.50 1.48
N ILE A 51 -21.01 27.96 2.45
CA ILE A 51 -20.65 28.02 3.86
C ILE A 51 -20.88 26.66 4.52
N GLY A 52 -19.79 25.98 4.90
CA GLY A 52 -19.88 24.70 5.61
C GLY A 52 -20.20 24.87 7.09
N THR A 53 -21.41 24.50 7.51
CA THR A 53 -21.85 24.52 8.92
C THR A 53 -21.57 23.19 9.64
N GLY A 54 -20.76 22.32 9.04
CA GLY A 54 -20.50 20.97 9.54
C GLY A 54 -19.48 20.88 10.67
N ALA A 55 -18.70 21.92 10.93
CA ALA A 55 -17.69 21.95 12.00
C ALA A 55 -18.33 22.14 13.39
N GLY A 56 -17.92 21.32 14.37
CA GLY A 56 -18.37 21.45 15.76
C GLY A 56 -17.45 22.34 16.58
N LEU A 57 -16.19 21.93 16.71
CA LEU A 57 -15.20 22.61 17.54
C LEU A 57 -14.02 23.09 16.70
N PHE A 58 -13.69 24.37 16.85
CA PHE A 58 -12.45 24.95 16.35
C PHE A 58 -11.54 25.26 17.55
N GLU A 59 -10.36 24.65 17.58
CA GLU A 59 -9.43 24.81 18.70
C GLU A 59 -7.99 24.97 18.23
N VAL A 60 -7.25 25.90 18.84
CA VAL A 60 -5.81 26.04 18.64
C VAL A 60 -5.09 25.46 19.86
N LYS A 61 -4.39 24.33 19.68
CA LYS A 61 -3.57 23.72 20.72
C LYS A 61 -2.09 23.89 20.41
N LYS A 62 -1.31 24.20 21.44
CA LYS A 62 0.14 24.11 21.37
C LYS A 62 0.57 22.68 21.68
N ILE A 63 1.25 22.01 20.76
CA ILE A 63 1.81 20.67 20.94
C ILE A 63 3.32 20.77 20.71
N GLY A 64 4.10 20.58 21.77
CA GLY A 64 5.52 20.92 21.74
C GLY A 64 5.70 22.43 21.58
N ASP A 65 6.51 22.85 20.61
CA ASP A 65 6.75 24.27 20.30
C ASP A 65 5.92 24.81 19.13
N GLU A 66 5.04 23.97 18.55
CA GLU A 66 4.23 24.33 17.40
C GLU A 66 2.74 24.52 17.77
N TYR A 67 2.09 25.44 17.06
CA TYR A 67 0.66 25.66 17.17
C TYR A 67 -0.09 24.85 16.12
N PHE A 68 -0.94 23.95 16.58
CA PHE A 68 -1.84 23.16 15.75
C PHE A 68 -3.25 23.71 15.84
N THR A 69 -3.91 23.83 14.69
CA THR A 69 -5.32 24.21 14.60
C THR A 69 -6.14 22.97 14.29
N PHE A 70 -7.07 22.63 15.17
CA PHE A 70 -7.94 21.48 15.06
C PHE A 70 -9.36 21.92 14.73
N VAL A 71 -9.95 21.23 13.76
CA VAL A 71 -11.38 21.32 13.44
C VAL A 71 -11.95 19.94 13.72
N THR A 72 -12.67 19.80 14.84
CA THR A 72 -13.15 18.52 15.37
C THR A 72 -14.66 18.54 15.55
N GLU A 73 -15.23 17.39 15.95
CA GLU A 73 -16.68 17.24 16.17
C GLU A 73 -17.51 17.58 14.93
N CYS A 74 -16.99 17.22 13.75
CA CYS A 74 -17.70 17.43 12.49
C CYS A 74 -18.86 16.43 12.36
N LYS A 75 -20.02 16.90 11.85
CA LYS A 75 -21.25 16.07 11.78
C LYS A 75 -21.15 14.86 10.83
N ASP A 76 -20.58 15.05 9.65
CA ASP A 76 -20.37 14.00 8.64
C ASP A 76 -18.98 14.16 7.98
N PRO A 77 -17.89 13.81 8.69
CA PRO A 77 -16.55 14.07 8.22
C PRO A 77 -16.15 13.08 7.12
N LYS A 78 -16.11 13.56 5.88
CA LYS A 78 -15.48 12.84 4.75
C LYS A 78 -13.95 12.92 4.76
N ALA A 79 -13.39 13.62 5.74
CA ALA A 79 -11.95 13.72 5.98
C ALA A 79 -11.68 13.62 7.49
N CYS A 80 -10.93 12.59 7.89
CA CYS A 80 -10.47 12.40 9.25
C CYS A 80 -8.94 12.55 9.30
N THR A 81 -8.43 12.96 10.46
CA THR A 81 -6.99 13.17 10.66
C THR A 81 -6.51 12.28 11.80
N ILE A 82 -5.38 11.59 11.58
CA ILE A 82 -4.67 10.82 12.60
C ILE A 82 -3.34 11.53 12.84
N LEU A 83 -3.12 11.99 14.07
CA LEU A 83 -1.89 12.66 14.47
C LEU A 83 -0.89 11.65 15.03
N LEU A 84 0.12 11.31 14.23
CA LEU A 84 1.18 10.39 14.63
C LEU A 84 2.25 11.13 15.45
N ARG A 85 2.69 10.53 16.56
CA ARG A 85 3.80 11.02 17.39
C ARG A 85 4.79 9.88 17.60
N GLY A 86 6.09 10.18 17.49
CA GLY A 86 7.16 9.19 17.56
C GLY A 86 8.50 9.86 17.81
N ALA A 87 9.48 9.09 18.27
CA ALA A 87 10.81 9.59 18.64
C ALA A 87 11.66 9.99 17.43
N SER A 88 11.48 9.32 16.28
CA SER A 88 12.21 9.59 15.04
C SER A 88 11.27 9.75 13.85
N LYS A 89 11.70 10.52 12.86
CA LYS A 89 10.97 10.70 11.59
C LYS A 89 10.86 9.40 10.79
N GLU A 90 11.85 8.53 10.92
CA GLU A 90 11.86 7.23 10.24
C GLU A 90 10.78 6.30 10.78
N ILE A 91 10.63 6.22 12.11
CA ILE A 91 9.55 5.44 12.74
C ILE A 91 8.19 6.00 12.33
N LEU A 92 8.04 7.33 12.32
CA LEU A 92 6.79 7.97 11.90
C LEU A 92 6.43 7.65 10.45
N ALA A 93 7.41 7.68 9.54
CA ALA A 93 7.20 7.32 8.14
C ALA A 93 6.83 5.84 7.97
N GLU A 94 7.40 4.96 8.79
CA GLU A 94 7.02 3.54 8.81
C GLU A 94 5.60 3.32 9.32
N VAL A 95 5.22 3.98 10.41
CA VAL A 95 3.86 3.90 10.97
C VAL A 95 2.84 4.48 9.98
N GLU A 96 3.15 5.60 9.32
CA GLU A 96 2.28 6.18 8.28
C GLU A 96 2.03 5.18 7.14
N ARG A 97 3.09 4.54 6.63
CA ARG A 97 2.99 3.51 5.58
C ARG A 97 2.14 2.33 6.03
N ASN A 98 2.43 1.76 7.21
CA ASN A 98 1.69 0.62 7.74
C ASN A 98 0.22 0.93 8.00
N LEU A 99 -0.10 2.14 8.49
CA LEU A 99 -1.47 2.58 8.69
C LEU A 99 -2.21 2.71 7.36
N GLN A 100 -1.55 3.25 6.33
CA GLN A 100 -2.11 3.37 4.99
C GLN A 100 -2.38 1.99 4.38
N ASP A 101 -1.47 1.04 4.54
CA ASP A 101 -1.67 -0.32 4.05
C ASP A 101 -2.83 -1.02 4.79
N ALA A 102 -2.92 -0.86 6.11
CA ALA A 102 -4.02 -1.39 6.91
C ALA A 102 -5.37 -0.78 6.52
N MET A 103 -5.45 0.54 6.30
CA MET A 103 -6.68 1.19 5.81
C MET A 103 -7.11 0.64 4.44
N GLN A 104 -6.15 0.36 3.57
CA GLN A 104 -6.41 -0.18 2.23
C GLN A 104 -6.91 -1.63 2.31
N VAL A 105 -6.35 -2.43 3.22
CA VAL A 105 -6.85 -3.78 3.53
C VAL A 105 -8.29 -3.70 4.06
N CYS A 106 -8.56 -2.85 5.05
CA CYS A 106 -9.91 -2.67 5.59
C CYS A 106 -10.91 -2.22 4.50
N ARG A 107 -10.50 -1.29 3.63
CA ARG A 107 -11.30 -0.87 2.48
C ARG A 107 -11.62 -2.05 1.55
N ASN A 108 -10.64 -2.89 1.24
CA ASN A 108 -10.86 -4.06 0.37
C ASN A 108 -11.84 -5.04 1.02
N VAL A 109 -11.72 -5.29 2.32
CA VAL A 109 -12.66 -6.15 3.07
C VAL A 109 -14.07 -5.57 3.10
N LEU A 110 -14.21 -4.24 3.20
CA LEU A 110 -15.53 -3.58 3.13
C LEU A 110 -16.17 -3.69 1.74
N LEU A 111 -15.37 -3.68 0.66
CA LEU A 111 -15.85 -3.81 -0.71
C LEU A 111 -16.15 -5.26 -1.09
N GLU A 112 -15.28 -6.19 -0.69
CA GLU A 112 -15.39 -7.63 -0.92
C GLU A 112 -15.06 -8.38 0.37
N PRO A 113 -16.08 -8.81 1.14
CA PRO A 113 -15.91 -9.42 2.46
C PRO A 113 -15.54 -10.91 2.36
N ALA A 114 -14.45 -11.20 1.64
CA ALA A 114 -13.90 -12.54 1.48
C ALA A 114 -12.46 -12.58 2.00
N LEU A 115 -12.22 -13.46 2.97
CA LEU A 115 -10.93 -13.67 3.62
C LEU A 115 -10.44 -15.09 3.37
N LEU A 116 -9.12 -15.24 3.31
CA LEU A 116 -8.42 -16.50 3.11
C LEU A 116 -7.36 -16.71 4.20
N PRO A 117 -7.03 -17.97 4.55
CA PRO A 117 -5.96 -18.26 5.50
C PRO A 117 -4.59 -17.80 4.96
N GLY A 118 -3.81 -17.12 5.78
CA GLY A 118 -2.50 -16.58 5.38
C GLY A 118 -1.35 -17.59 5.47
N GLY A 119 -0.14 -17.09 5.73
CA GLY A 119 1.02 -17.93 6.09
C GLY A 119 1.46 -18.96 5.03
N GLY A 120 1.18 -18.70 3.75
CA GLY A 120 1.49 -19.63 2.66
C GLY A 120 0.50 -20.78 2.48
N ALA A 121 -0.62 -20.79 3.24
CA ALA A 121 -1.64 -21.83 3.13
C ALA A 121 -2.36 -21.78 1.78
N VAL A 122 -2.76 -20.59 1.34
CA VAL A 122 -3.42 -20.37 0.04
C VAL A 122 -2.50 -20.76 -1.11
N GLU A 123 -1.23 -20.35 -1.07
CA GLU A 123 -0.24 -20.69 -2.10
C GLU A 123 -0.08 -22.21 -2.25
N MET A 124 -0.05 -22.93 -1.11
CA MET A 124 0.04 -24.39 -1.11
C MET A 124 -1.24 -25.05 -1.63
N ALA A 125 -2.42 -24.54 -1.25
CA ALA A 125 -3.70 -25.04 -1.74
C ALA A 125 -3.85 -24.85 -3.26
N VAL A 126 -3.46 -23.67 -3.77
CA VAL A 126 -3.47 -23.36 -5.21
C VAL A 126 -2.44 -24.23 -5.95
N SER A 127 -1.23 -24.39 -5.40
CA SER A 127 -0.20 -25.27 -5.94
C SER A 127 -0.69 -26.71 -6.09
N LYS A 128 -1.31 -27.28 -5.03
CA LYS A 128 -1.94 -28.61 -5.08
C LYS A 128 -2.97 -28.70 -6.21
N ARG A 129 -3.87 -27.71 -6.31
CA ARG A 129 -4.94 -27.72 -7.32
C ARG A 129 -4.40 -27.63 -8.74
N LEU A 130 -3.38 -26.81 -8.97
CA LEU A 130 -2.68 -26.72 -10.26
C LEU A 130 -1.96 -28.03 -10.60
N MET A 131 -1.34 -28.67 -9.61
CA MET A 131 -0.66 -29.96 -9.77
C MET A 131 -1.66 -31.07 -10.14
N GLU A 132 -2.82 -31.14 -9.48
CA GLU A 132 -3.90 -32.06 -9.84
C GLU A 132 -4.41 -31.82 -11.27
N ARG A 133 -4.66 -30.55 -11.62
CA ARG A 133 -5.09 -30.19 -12.98
C ARG A 133 -4.05 -30.58 -14.02
N SER A 134 -2.77 -30.42 -13.71
CA SER A 134 -1.68 -30.84 -14.61
C SER A 134 -1.74 -32.34 -14.95
N ARG A 135 -2.20 -33.20 -14.03
CA ARG A 135 -2.33 -34.65 -14.27
C ARG A 135 -3.47 -35.00 -15.22
N SER A 136 -4.51 -34.17 -15.26
CA SER A 136 -5.62 -34.33 -16.21
C SER A 136 -5.29 -33.85 -17.63
N LEU A 137 -4.24 -33.04 -17.79
CA LEU A 137 -3.78 -32.54 -19.08
C LEU A 137 -2.83 -33.54 -19.75
N THR A 138 -3.00 -33.72 -21.06
CA THR A 138 -2.13 -34.54 -21.90
C THR A 138 -1.26 -33.65 -22.78
N GLY A 139 0.00 -34.04 -23.00
CA GLY A 139 0.91 -33.33 -23.92
C GLY A 139 1.83 -32.32 -23.23
N VAL A 140 2.38 -31.40 -24.02
CA VAL A 140 3.43 -30.45 -23.61
C VAL A 140 2.94 -29.41 -22.59
N ASP A 141 1.64 -29.12 -22.58
CA ASP A 141 1.03 -28.12 -21.70
C ASP A 141 1.04 -28.55 -20.22
N GLN A 142 1.27 -29.82 -19.92
CA GLN A 142 1.38 -30.30 -18.54
C GLN A 142 2.55 -29.63 -17.78
N TRP A 143 3.67 -29.38 -18.45
CA TRP A 143 4.90 -28.90 -17.80
C TRP A 143 4.79 -27.46 -17.28
N PRO A 144 4.26 -26.49 -18.06
CA PRO A 144 4.01 -25.14 -17.55
C PRO A 144 3.12 -25.10 -16.31
N TYR A 145 2.05 -25.90 -16.27
CA TYR A 145 1.14 -25.95 -15.10
C TYR A 145 1.88 -26.43 -13.84
N ARG A 146 2.72 -27.47 -13.97
CA ARG A 146 3.55 -27.96 -12.85
C ARG A 146 4.60 -26.94 -12.43
N ALA A 147 5.22 -26.25 -13.38
CA ALA A 147 6.22 -25.23 -13.09
C ALA A 147 5.62 -24.08 -12.27
N VAL A 148 4.44 -23.57 -12.66
CA VAL A 148 3.74 -22.52 -11.90
C VAL A 148 3.31 -23.01 -10.52
N ALA A 149 2.80 -24.25 -10.41
CA ALA A 149 2.45 -24.84 -9.11
C ALA A 149 3.65 -24.85 -8.15
N HIS A 150 4.82 -25.29 -8.61
CA HIS A 150 6.04 -25.28 -7.79
C HIS A 150 6.57 -23.87 -7.52
N ALA A 151 6.40 -22.93 -8.46
CA ALA A 151 6.83 -21.55 -8.27
C ALA A 151 6.06 -20.86 -7.13
N LEU A 152 4.76 -21.13 -6.98
CA LEU A 152 3.95 -20.57 -5.89
C LEU A 152 4.44 -20.98 -4.50
N GLU A 153 5.09 -22.14 -4.38
CA GLU A 153 5.66 -22.60 -3.12
C GLU A 153 6.86 -21.78 -2.64
N VAL A 154 7.36 -20.83 -3.45
CA VAL A 154 8.42 -19.91 -3.04
C VAL A 154 8.00 -19.07 -1.82
N ILE A 155 6.73 -18.69 -1.71
CA ILE A 155 6.24 -17.85 -0.60
C ILE A 155 6.37 -18.56 0.76
N PRO A 156 5.78 -19.76 0.98
CA PRO A 156 6.00 -20.49 2.23
C PRO A 156 7.47 -20.88 2.42
N ARG A 157 8.21 -21.19 1.34
CA ARG A 157 9.65 -21.49 1.41
C ARG A 157 10.45 -20.32 1.99
N THR A 158 10.23 -19.12 1.48
CA THR A 158 10.91 -17.89 1.94
C THR A 158 10.49 -17.55 3.37
N LEU A 159 9.23 -17.75 3.73
CA LEU A 159 8.77 -17.56 5.12
C LEU A 159 9.53 -18.50 6.07
N ILE A 160 9.59 -19.81 5.79
CA ILE A 160 10.33 -20.78 6.60
C ILE A 160 11.82 -20.42 6.72
N GLN A 161 12.42 -19.97 5.60
CA GLN A 161 13.82 -19.56 5.58
C GLN A 161 14.07 -18.34 6.48
N ASN A 162 13.18 -17.35 6.45
CA ASN A 162 13.29 -16.16 7.29
C ASN A 162 13.10 -16.47 8.78
N CYS A 163 12.32 -17.49 9.12
CA CYS A 163 12.16 -17.99 10.49
C CYS A 163 13.38 -18.81 11.00
N GLY A 164 14.37 -19.10 10.16
CA GLY A 164 15.53 -19.93 10.52
C GLY A 164 15.22 -21.43 10.67
N ALA A 165 14.04 -21.88 10.25
CA ALA A 165 13.64 -23.28 10.32
C ALA A 165 14.14 -24.09 9.11
N SER A 166 14.16 -25.42 9.23
CA SER A 166 14.61 -26.30 8.15
C SER A 166 13.62 -26.31 6.99
N THR A 167 13.93 -25.53 5.95
CA THR A 167 13.07 -25.32 4.78
C THR A 167 12.63 -26.63 4.11
N ILE A 168 13.54 -27.60 3.97
CA ILE A 168 13.24 -28.87 3.32
C ILE A 168 12.25 -29.69 4.14
N ARG A 169 12.49 -29.82 5.45
CA ARG A 169 11.65 -30.64 6.33
C ARG A 169 10.25 -30.03 6.47
N VAL A 170 10.16 -28.74 6.77
CA VAL A 170 8.89 -28.06 7.01
C VAL A 170 8.05 -27.99 5.74
N LEU A 171 8.64 -27.66 4.59
CA LEU A 171 7.91 -27.62 3.32
C LEU A 171 7.41 -29.02 2.90
N THR A 172 8.21 -30.07 3.13
CA THR A 172 7.79 -31.45 2.85
C THR A 172 6.62 -31.86 3.74
N SER A 173 6.69 -31.54 5.03
CA SER A 173 5.59 -31.77 5.97
C SER A 173 4.34 -30.96 5.61
N LEU A 174 4.50 -29.72 5.13
CA LEU A 174 3.38 -28.87 4.69
C LEU A 174 2.68 -29.48 3.48
N ARG A 175 3.43 -29.92 2.46
CA ARG A 175 2.88 -30.63 1.29
C ARG A 175 2.14 -31.91 1.69
N ALA A 176 2.70 -32.68 2.62
CA ALA A 176 2.08 -33.90 3.12
C ALA A 176 0.73 -33.61 3.81
N LYS A 177 0.67 -32.56 4.63
CA LYS A 177 -0.59 -32.10 5.26
C LYS A 177 -1.60 -31.66 4.22
N HIS A 178 -1.20 -30.81 3.27
CA HIS A 178 -2.11 -30.35 2.20
C HIS A 178 -2.62 -31.47 1.30
N THR A 179 -1.96 -32.63 1.26
CA THR A 179 -2.48 -33.80 0.52
C THR A 179 -3.71 -34.41 1.20
N GLN A 180 -3.81 -34.30 2.53
CA GLN A 180 -4.95 -34.80 3.30
C GLN A 180 -6.23 -34.00 3.01
N PRO A 181 -7.43 -34.60 3.15
CA PRO A 181 -8.69 -33.87 3.08
C PRO A 181 -8.77 -32.80 4.18
N ASP A 182 -9.46 -31.69 3.90
CA ASP A 182 -9.77 -30.59 4.82
C ASP A 182 -8.57 -29.83 5.42
N SER A 183 -7.36 -30.04 4.91
CA SER A 183 -6.13 -29.43 5.44
C SER A 183 -5.67 -28.16 4.68
N VAL A 184 -6.58 -27.47 3.99
CA VAL A 184 -6.26 -26.29 3.16
C VAL A 184 -5.82 -25.06 3.97
N ASN A 185 -6.11 -25.05 5.27
CA ASN A 185 -5.85 -23.92 6.16
C ASN A 185 -4.48 -23.96 6.82
N TRP A 186 -3.73 -25.06 6.64
CA TRP A 186 -2.41 -25.21 7.23
C TRP A 186 -1.40 -24.31 6.53
N GLY A 187 -0.73 -23.48 7.31
CA GLY A 187 0.34 -22.61 6.84
C GLY A 187 1.59 -22.79 7.68
N VAL A 188 2.52 -21.86 7.49
CA VAL A 188 3.72 -21.72 8.31
C VAL A 188 3.51 -20.52 9.22
N ASP A 189 3.68 -20.75 10.52
CA ASP A 189 3.74 -19.68 11.50
C ASP A 189 5.08 -18.94 11.38
N GLY A 190 5.01 -17.62 11.16
CA GLY A 190 6.17 -16.75 10.99
C GLY A 190 7.00 -16.54 12.27
N GLU A 191 6.44 -16.81 13.45
CA GLU A 191 7.16 -16.64 14.72
C GLU A 191 7.90 -17.92 15.12
N THR A 192 7.19 -19.05 15.11
CA THR A 192 7.76 -20.34 15.55
C THR A 192 8.46 -21.11 14.43
N GLY A 193 8.16 -20.81 13.17
CA GLY A 193 8.62 -21.59 12.01
C GLY A 193 7.98 -22.99 11.91
N CYS A 194 6.93 -23.25 12.69
CA CYS A 194 6.21 -24.51 12.72
C CYS A 194 4.96 -24.46 11.82
N LEU A 195 4.39 -25.65 11.56
CA LEU A 195 3.13 -25.75 10.84
C LEU A 195 1.97 -25.60 11.81
N SER A 196 1.05 -24.68 11.51
CA SER A 196 -0.12 -24.36 12.32
C SER A 196 -1.34 -24.14 11.44
N ASP A 197 -2.54 -24.26 12.01
CA ASP A 197 -3.78 -23.85 11.32
C ASP A 197 -3.89 -22.32 11.37
N MET A 198 -3.90 -21.69 10.19
CA MET A 198 -3.92 -20.24 10.06
C MET A 198 -5.26 -19.64 10.47
N MET A 199 -6.36 -20.41 10.40
CA MET A 199 -7.67 -19.94 10.87
C MET A 199 -7.72 -19.91 12.40
N GLU A 200 -7.14 -20.92 13.06
CA GLU A 200 -7.05 -20.95 14.54
C GLU A 200 -6.12 -19.85 15.06
N LEU A 201 -5.02 -19.57 14.35
CA LEU A 201 -4.13 -18.45 14.66
C LEU A 201 -4.73 -17.07 14.31
N GLY A 202 -5.83 -17.03 13.55
CA GLY A 202 -6.48 -15.77 13.16
C GLY A 202 -5.71 -14.97 12.10
N ILE A 203 -4.85 -15.62 11.31
CA ILE A 203 -4.06 -14.97 10.25
C ILE A 203 -4.85 -15.01 8.95
N TRP A 204 -5.44 -13.87 8.59
CA TRP A 204 -6.31 -13.71 7.43
C TRP A 204 -5.75 -12.73 6.41
N GLU A 205 -5.87 -13.08 5.14
CA GLU A 205 -5.52 -12.21 4.01
C GLU A 205 -6.76 -11.99 3.12
N PRO A 206 -7.02 -10.76 2.62
CA PRO A 206 -8.15 -10.52 1.73
C PRO A 206 -7.98 -11.23 0.38
N LEU A 207 -9.07 -11.85 -0.10
CA LEU A 207 -9.12 -12.51 -1.41
C LEU A 207 -8.71 -11.56 -2.54
N ALA A 208 -9.24 -10.33 -2.52
CA ALA A 208 -8.98 -9.32 -3.55
C ALA A 208 -7.47 -9.05 -3.74
N VAL A 209 -6.72 -9.00 -2.63
CA VAL A 209 -5.26 -8.76 -2.66
C VAL A 209 -4.55 -9.96 -3.28
N LYS A 210 -4.83 -11.19 -2.81
CA LYS A 210 -4.21 -12.41 -3.35
C LYS A 210 -4.50 -12.62 -4.83
N ALA A 211 -5.75 -12.42 -5.23
CA ALA A 211 -6.16 -12.51 -6.62
C ALA A 211 -5.40 -11.51 -7.50
N GLN A 212 -5.26 -10.26 -7.03
CA GLN A 212 -4.53 -9.24 -7.78
C GLN A 212 -3.03 -9.54 -7.87
N VAL A 213 -2.41 -10.04 -6.77
CA VAL A 213 -1.01 -10.45 -6.75
C VAL A 213 -0.73 -11.53 -7.79
N TYR A 214 -1.55 -12.58 -7.84
CA TYR A 214 -1.36 -13.66 -8.81
C TYR A 214 -1.61 -13.21 -10.26
N LYS A 215 -2.64 -12.40 -10.52
CA LYS A 215 -2.88 -11.85 -11.85
C LYS A 215 -1.68 -11.05 -12.35
N THR A 216 -1.21 -10.11 -11.52
CA THR A 216 -0.10 -9.23 -11.88
C THR A 216 1.21 -10.01 -12.07
N ALA A 217 1.48 -11.01 -11.22
CA ALA A 217 2.66 -11.87 -11.34
C ALA A 217 2.65 -12.67 -12.65
N VAL A 218 1.52 -13.28 -13.01
CA VAL A 218 1.38 -14.05 -14.25
C VAL A 218 1.45 -13.16 -15.48
N GLU A 219 0.78 -12.00 -15.47
CA GLU A 219 0.85 -11.02 -16.56
C GLU A 219 2.28 -10.53 -16.78
N THR A 220 3.02 -10.26 -15.70
CA THR A 220 4.42 -9.84 -15.76
C THR A 220 5.30 -10.96 -16.32
N ALA A 221 5.10 -12.20 -15.89
CA ALA A 221 5.85 -13.35 -16.43
C ALA A 221 5.60 -13.54 -17.93
N ILE A 222 4.34 -13.44 -18.38
CA ILE A 222 3.98 -13.52 -19.80
C ILE A 222 4.61 -12.37 -20.59
N LEU A 223 4.61 -11.15 -20.04
CA LEU A 223 5.23 -10.00 -20.67
C LEU A 223 6.73 -10.23 -20.89
N LEU A 224 7.43 -10.71 -19.86
CA LEU A 224 8.87 -11.00 -19.95
C LEU A 224 9.18 -12.11 -20.94
N LEU A 225 8.39 -13.18 -20.94
CA LEU A 225 8.55 -14.32 -21.86
C LEU A 225 8.23 -13.96 -23.32
N ARG A 226 7.48 -12.88 -23.57
CA ARG A 226 7.15 -12.40 -24.91
C ARG A 226 8.27 -11.55 -25.53
N ILE A 227 9.22 -11.06 -24.73
CA ILE A 227 10.33 -10.24 -25.23
C ILE A 227 11.36 -11.19 -25.86
N ASP A 228 11.43 -11.19 -27.18
CA ASP A 228 12.42 -11.99 -27.91
C ASP A 228 13.81 -11.34 -27.89
N ASP A 229 13.88 -10.01 -28.11
CA ASP A 229 15.14 -9.26 -28.15
C ASP A 229 15.00 -7.85 -27.55
N ILE A 230 16.05 -7.39 -26.85
CA ILE A 230 16.17 -6.03 -26.34
C ILE A 230 17.14 -5.25 -27.21
N VAL A 231 16.62 -4.46 -28.15
CA VAL A 231 17.45 -3.57 -28.97
C VAL A 231 17.79 -2.32 -28.16
N SER A 232 18.96 -2.32 -27.52
CA SER A 232 19.46 -1.14 -26.81
C SER A 232 20.14 -0.18 -27.79
N GLY A 233 19.59 1.02 -27.95
CA GLY A 233 20.16 2.11 -28.75
C GLY A 233 21.38 2.73 -28.08
N HIS A 234 22.47 1.97 -27.90
CA HIS A 234 23.73 2.53 -27.46
C HIS A 234 24.36 3.32 -28.61
N LYS A 235 24.20 4.65 -28.58
CA LYS A 235 24.97 5.56 -29.43
C LYS A 235 26.45 5.35 -29.11
N LYS A 236 27.23 4.82 -30.05
CA LYS A 236 28.70 4.84 -29.94
C LYS A 236 29.10 6.29 -29.68
N LYS A 237 29.78 6.55 -28.55
CA LYS A 237 30.52 7.79 -28.37
C LYS A 237 31.56 7.80 -29.48
N ASP A 238 31.39 8.68 -30.46
CA ASP A 238 32.45 9.02 -31.39
C ASP A 238 33.67 9.41 -30.56
N LYS A 239 34.77 8.70 -30.76
CA LYS A 239 36.08 9.09 -30.25
C LYS A 239 36.52 10.29 -31.07
N ASP A 240 36.05 11.48 -30.70
CA ASP A 240 36.61 12.73 -31.18
C ASP A 240 38.05 12.89 -30.68
N GLY A 241 38.95 13.10 -31.64
CA GLY A 241 40.10 13.99 -31.55
C GLY A 241 41.07 13.84 -30.38
N GLN A 242 42.12 13.02 -30.55
CA GLN A 242 43.45 13.31 -30.00
C GLN A 242 44.53 12.43 -30.65
N THR A 243 45.10 12.94 -31.75
CA THR A 243 46.50 12.66 -32.13
C THR A 243 47.15 13.99 -32.46
N GLY A 244 47.46 14.74 -31.40
CA GLY A 244 48.53 15.74 -31.42
C GLY A 244 49.80 15.04 -30.95
N GLY A 245 50.84 15.06 -31.79
CA GLY A 245 52.12 14.40 -31.50
C GLY A 245 53.18 14.73 -32.56
N GLN A 246 53.70 15.95 -32.44
CA GLN A 246 54.98 16.50 -32.90
C GLN A 246 55.91 15.61 -33.74
N GLY A 247 56.32 16.14 -34.90
CA GLY A 247 57.55 15.78 -35.60
C GLY A 247 58.04 16.94 -36.47
N ALA A 248 59.10 17.63 -36.04
CA ALA A 248 60.09 18.32 -36.87
C ALA A 248 61.13 19.02 -35.96
N GLU A 249 62.39 18.61 -36.17
CA GLU A 249 63.69 19.22 -35.80
C GLU A 249 64.02 19.54 -34.33
#